data_AF-A0A6J2XPL3-F1
#
_entry.id   AF-A0A6J2XPL3-F1
#
_cell.length_a   1.000
_cell.length_b   1.000
_cell.length_c   1.000
_cell.angle_alpha   90.00
_cell.angle_beta   90.00
_cell.angle_gamma   90.00
#
_symmetry.space_group_name_H-M   'P 1'
#
loop_
_entity.id
_entity.type
_entity.pdbx_description
1 polymer ?
#
loop_
_entity_poly.entity_id
_entity_poly.type
_entity_poly.pdbx_seq_one_letter_code
_entity_poly.pdbx_strand_id
1 'polypeptide(L)'
;MENTERYKKRIEAVEIDAIRRSMGISRQPRIRNNIIKQQMGYRTYNNTGFREKQLIWYGHIERMNNTRWSKKIINWQPNGRRKQRRPKLEWQKSVHKAKSERNLSTEDCTNRTG
;
A
#
# COMPACT_ATOMS: atom_id res chain seq x y z
N MET A 1 -11.28 -0.57 -15.76
CA MET A 1 -9.97 -0.04 -15.31
C MET A 1 -10.09 1.24 -14.48
N GLU A 2 -11.23 1.92 -14.51
CA GLU A 2 -11.51 3.22 -13.84
C GLU A 2 -11.46 3.22 -12.30
N ASN A 3 -11.94 2.16 -11.63
CA ASN A 3 -12.04 2.13 -10.16
C ASN A 3 -10.67 2.00 -9.46
N THR A 4 -9.67 1.42 -10.15
CA THR A 4 -8.29 1.32 -9.65
C THR A 4 -7.59 2.67 -9.64
N GLU A 5 -7.90 3.55 -10.59
CA GLU A 5 -7.28 4.88 -10.68
C GLU A 5 -7.83 5.83 -9.62
N ARG A 6 -9.14 5.78 -9.39
CA ARG A 6 -9.78 6.51 -8.29
C ARG A 6 -9.21 6.10 -6.92
N TYR A 7 -8.93 4.82 -6.72
CA TYR A 7 -8.32 4.32 -5.49
C TYR A 7 -6.89 4.86 -5.29
N LYS A 8 -6.05 4.86 -6.33
CA LYS A 8 -4.70 5.45 -6.28
C LYS A 8 -4.75 6.93 -5.90
N LYS A 9 -5.64 7.73 -6.53
CA LYS A 9 -5.82 9.15 -6.19
C LYS A 9 -6.20 9.36 -4.72
N ARG A 10 -6.97 8.45 -4.12
CA ARG A 10 -7.33 8.51 -2.69
C ARG A 10 -6.13 8.20 -1.79
N ILE A 11 -5.33 7.19 -2.13
CA ILE A 11 -4.08 6.90 -1.39
C ILE A 11 -3.16 8.12 -1.46
N GLU A 12 -2.94 8.67 -2.66
CA GLU A 12 -2.10 9.83 -2.86
C GLU A 12 -2.57 11.03 -2.03
N ALA A 13 -3.89 11.28 -1.99
CA ALA A 13 -4.45 12.35 -1.18
C ALA A 13 -4.15 12.19 0.31
N VAL A 14 -4.17 10.95 0.83
CA VAL A 14 -3.84 10.64 2.22
C VAL A 14 -2.33 10.82 2.48
N GLU A 15 -1.47 10.33 1.59
CA GLU A 15 -0.02 10.49 1.72
C GLU A 15 0.39 11.97 1.74
N ILE A 16 -0.20 12.75 0.84
CA ILE A 16 0.06 14.20 0.77
C ILE A 16 -0.45 14.91 2.02
N ASP A 17 -1.57 14.51 2.59
CA ASP A 17 -2.07 15.07 3.84
C ASP A 17 -1.12 14.77 5.03
N ALA A 18 -0.63 13.53 5.11
CA ALA A 18 0.35 13.13 6.11
C ALA A 18 1.65 13.94 5.99
N ILE A 19 2.16 14.12 4.77
CA ILE A 19 3.34 14.94 4.48
C ILE A 19 3.13 16.40 4.91
N ARG A 20 1.98 16.99 4.55
CA ARG A 20 1.67 18.37 4.93
C ARG A 20 1.70 18.55 6.44
N ARG A 21 1.09 17.63 7.18
CA ARG A 21 1.07 17.66 8.65
C ARG A 21 2.47 17.48 9.25
N SER A 22 3.29 16.56 8.72
CA SER A 22 4.67 16.38 9.22
C SER A 22 5.55 17.61 8.99
N MET A 23 5.26 18.40 7.97
CA MET A 23 5.96 19.67 7.68
C MET A 23 5.34 20.90 8.34
N GLY A 24 4.19 20.78 9.01
CA GLY A 24 3.45 21.92 9.56
C GLY A 24 2.82 22.84 8.48
N ILE A 25 2.63 22.35 7.25
CA ILE A 25 2.07 23.14 6.14
C ILE A 25 0.55 23.03 6.12
N SER A 26 -0.13 24.17 6.25
CA SER A 26 -1.60 24.23 6.12
C SER A 26 -2.04 24.10 4.64
N ARG A 27 -3.33 23.92 4.40
CA ARG A 27 -3.90 23.89 3.03
C ARG A 27 -4.18 25.28 2.45
N GLN A 28 -4.15 26.32 3.29
CA GLN A 28 -4.43 27.71 2.92
C GLN A 28 -3.54 28.27 1.80
N PRO A 29 -2.21 28.02 1.76
CA PRO A 29 -1.34 28.56 0.71
C PRO A 29 -1.53 27.89 -0.66
N ARG A 30 -2.42 26.88 -0.80
CA ARG A 30 -2.72 26.18 -2.07
C ARG A 30 -1.48 25.70 -2.83
N ILE A 31 -0.41 25.34 -2.10
CA ILE A 31 0.84 24.85 -2.68
C ILE A 31 0.57 23.54 -3.44
N ARG A 32 1.08 23.46 -4.67
CA ARG A 32 0.97 22.28 -5.53
C ARG A 32 1.58 21.05 -4.86
N ASN A 33 0.91 19.90 -4.98
CA ASN A 33 1.36 18.64 -4.37
C ASN A 33 2.79 18.26 -4.80
N ASN A 34 3.17 18.53 -6.06
CA ASN A 34 4.51 18.21 -6.56
C ASN A 34 5.62 18.96 -5.80
N ILE A 35 5.38 20.22 -5.44
CA ILE A 35 6.35 21.04 -4.69
C ILE A 35 6.53 20.47 -3.28
N ILE A 36 5.43 20.14 -2.61
CA ILE A 36 5.44 19.55 -1.25
C ILE A 36 6.17 18.21 -1.24
N LYS A 37 5.93 17.36 -2.26
CA LYS A 37 6.64 16.08 -2.42
C LYS A 37 8.13 16.27 -2.63
N GLN A 38 8.51 17.21 -3.51
CA GLN A 38 9.91 17.52 -3.80
C GLN A 38 10.65 18.02 -2.56
N GLN A 39 10.01 18.89 -1.77
CA GLN A 39 10.58 19.45 -0.56
C GLN A 39 10.84 18.40 0.52
N MET A 40 10.01 17.35 0.60
CA MET A 40 10.25 16.19 1.47
C MET A 40 11.28 15.20 0.94
N GLY A 41 11.83 15.41 -0.27
CA GLY A 41 12.77 14.45 -0.87
C GLY A 41 12.12 13.21 -1.49
N TYR A 42 10.79 13.20 -1.71
CA TYR A 42 10.13 12.17 -2.52
C TYR A 42 10.45 12.40 -4.00
N ARG A 43 11.69 12.09 -4.41
CA ARG A 43 12.22 12.44 -5.73
C ARG A 43 11.69 11.55 -6.86
N THR A 44 11.04 10.42 -6.55
CA THR A 44 10.50 9.51 -7.57
C THR A 44 9.08 9.05 -7.23
N TYR A 45 8.16 9.47 -8.09
CA TYR A 45 6.70 9.28 -8.13
C TYR A 45 6.19 7.82 -8.06
N ASN A 46 7.05 6.82 -7.90
CA ASN A 46 6.54 5.47 -7.85
C ASN A 46 5.75 5.31 -6.55
N ASN A 47 4.62 4.60 -6.62
CA ASN A 47 3.79 4.17 -5.48
C ASN A 47 4.56 3.27 -4.47
N THR A 48 5.88 3.41 -4.39
CA THR A 48 6.85 2.52 -3.78
C THR A 48 6.71 2.52 -2.28
N GLY A 49 6.51 3.67 -1.61
CA GLY A 49 6.41 3.72 -0.15
C GLY A 49 5.25 2.88 0.40
N PHE A 50 4.02 3.11 -0.07
CA PHE A 50 2.87 2.28 0.33
C PHE A 50 3.06 0.81 -0.06
N ARG A 51 3.55 0.54 -1.28
CA ARG A 51 3.78 -0.84 -1.76
C ARG A 51 4.90 -1.55 -0.98
N GLU A 52 5.96 -0.85 -0.58
CA GLU A 52 7.03 -1.34 0.28
C GLU A 52 6.48 -1.70 1.65
N LYS A 53 5.77 -0.78 2.29
CA LYS A 53 5.14 -1.03 3.59
C LYS A 53 4.15 -2.20 3.51
N GLN A 54 3.41 -2.30 2.41
CA GLN A 54 2.53 -3.43 2.12
C GLN A 54 3.30 -4.76 2.03
N LEU A 55 4.45 -4.80 1.33
CA LEU A 55 5.28 -6.01 1.24
C LEU A 55 5.96 -6.35 2.58
N ILE A 56 6.46 -5.36 3.32
CA ILE A 56 7.05 -5.55 4.65
C ILE A 56 6.02 -6.16 5.59
N TRP A 57 4.80 -5.62 5.59
CA TRP A 57 3.71 -6.15 6.40
C TRP A 57 3.28 -7.54 5.95
N TYR A 58 3.22 -7.79 4.63
CA TYR A 58 2.95 -9.12 4.09
C TYR A 58 3.98 -10.14 4.56
N GLY A 59 5.28 -9.85 4.41
CA GLY A 59 6.35 -10.72 4.91
C GLY A 59 6.28 -10.93 6.42
N HIS A 60 5.88 -9.90 7.18
CA HIS A 60 5.66 -10.05 8.62
C HIS A 60 4.55 -11.06 8.93
N ILE A 61 3.43 -11.01 8.21
CA ILE A 61 2.33 -11.98 8.38
C ILE A 61 2.76 -13.38 7.95
N GLU A 62 3.47 -13.52 6.83
CA GLU A 62 3.95 -14.84 6.37
C GLU A 62 4.88 -15.49 7.40
N ARG A 63 5.70 -14.72 8.11
CA ARG A 63 6.55 -15.22 9.20
C ARG A 63 5.79 -15.55 10.49
N MET A 64 4.54 -15.11 10.64
CA MET A 64 3.74 -15.45 11.83
C MET A 64 3.36 -16.94 11.83
N ASN A 65 3.18 -17.50 13.02
CA ASN A 65 2.58 -18.82 13.21
C ASN A 65 1.15 -18.86 12.62
N ASN A 66 0.80 -19.95 11.95
CA ASN A 66 -0.52 -20.21 11.36
C ASN A 66 -1.67 -20.21 12.40
N THR A 67 -1.36 -20.36 13.69
CA THR A 67 -2.36 -20.26 14.76
C THR A 67 -2.87 -18.82 14.98
N ARG A 68 -2.08 -17.80 14.58
CA ARG A 68 -2.44 -16.39 14.77
C ARG A 68 -3.61 -15.97 13.89
N TRP A 69 -4.55 -15.24 14.49
CA TRP A 69 -5.72 -14.70 13.80
C TRP A 69 -5.37 -13.89 12.56
N SER A 70 -4.33 -13.04 12.61
CA SER A 70 -3.94 -12.21 11.47
C SER A 70 -3.59 -13.05 10.23
N LYS A 71 -2.88 -14.17 10.39
CA LYS A 71 -2.53 -15.08 9.29
C LYS A 71 -3.75 -15.84 8.79
N LYS A 72 -4.61 -16.32 9.70
CA LYS A 72 -5.89 -16.96 9.35
C LYS A 72 -6.80 -16.04 8.54
N ILE A 73 -6.96 -14.79 8.96
CA ILE A 73 -7.85 -13.81 8.31
C ILE A 73 -7.35 -13.46 6.91
N ILE A 74 -6.03 -13.27 6.72
CA ILE A 74 -5.50 -12.98 5.39
C ILE A 74 -5.74 -14.15 4.43
N ASN A 75 -5.58 -15.39 4.91
CA ASN A 75 -5.75 -16.58 4.07
C ASN A 75 -7.23 -16.98 3.91
N TRP A 76 -8.13 -16.39 4.69
CA TRP A 76 -9.54 -16.71 4.65
C TRP A 76 -10.22 -16.13 3.41
N GLN A 77 -10.82 -17.01 2.61
CA GLN A 77 -11.65 -16.63 1.47
C GLN A 77 -13.12 -16.82 1.83
N PRO A 78 -13.93 -15.74 1.88
CA PRO A 78 -15.34 -15.86 2.20
C PRO A 78 -16.09 -16.50 1.03
N ASN A 79 -16.93 -17.49 1.34
CA ASN A 79 -17.80 -18.12 0.35
C ASN A 79 -18.92 -17.13 -0.04
N GLY A 80 -19.07 -16.87 -1.34
CA GLY A 80 -20.15 -16.06 -1.90
C GLY A 80 -19.73 -14.79 -2.62
N ARG A 81 -20.72 -14.01 -3.08
CA ARG A 81 -20.49 -12.80 -3.87
C ARG A 81 -20.17 -11.60 -2.98
N ARG A 82 -19.06 -10.92 -3.26
CA ARG A 82 -18.67 -9.69 -2.56
C ARG A 82 -19.70 -8.58 -2.80
N LYS A 83 -20.11 -7.87 -1.74
CA LYS A 83 -21.04 -6.73 -1.84
C LYS A 83 -20.51 -5.67 -2.82
N GLN A 84 -21.42 -5.15 -3.64
CA GLN A 84 -21.16 -4.04 -4.55
C GLN A 84 -20.74 -2.80 -3.75
N ARG A 85 -19.88 -1.94 -4.33
CA ARG A 85 -19.28 -0.70 -3.77
C ARG A 85 -17.95 -0.83 -3.00
N ARG A 86 -17.53 -2.02 -2.54
CA ARG A 86 -16.15 -2.19 -2.02
C ARG A 86 -15.15 -1.97 -3.16
N PRO A 87 -13.94 -1.42 -2.90
CA PRO A 87 -12.89 -1.36 -3.90
C PRO A 87 -12.70 -2.73 -4.57
N LYS A 88 -12.61 -2.73 -5.90
CA LYS A 88 -12.49 -3.95 -6.70
C LYS A 88 -11.11 -4.62 -6.51
N LEU A 89 -10.11 -3.84 -6.10
CA LEU A 89 -8.79 -4.31 -5.75
C LEU A 89 -8.81 -4.92 -4.35
N GLU A 90 -8.52 -6.21 -4.29
CA GLU A 90 -8.33 -6.93 -3.03
C GLU A 90 -6.91 -6.73 -2.51
N TRP A 91 -6.76 -6.78 -1.18
CA TRP A 91 -5.45 -6.65 -0.54
C TRP A 91 -4.44 -7.66 -1.08
N GLN A 92 -4.79 -8.96 -1.10
CA GLN A 92 -3.93 -10.02 -1.65
C GLN A 92 -3.56 -9.76 -3.11
N LYS A 93 -4.52 -9.33 -3.95
CA LYS A 93 -4.25 -8.98 -5.35
C LYS A 93 -3.30 -7.78 -5.48
N SER A 94 -3.41 -6.80 -4.58
CA SER A 94 -2.48 -5.66 -4.52
C SER A 94 -1.07 -6.10 -4.11
N VAL A 95 -0.95 -6.98 -3.12
CA VAL A 95 0.33 -7.58 -2.70
C VAL A 95 0.96 -8.36 -3.84
N HIS A 96 0.20 -9.25 -4.49
CA HIS A 96 0.70 -10.05 -5.63
C HIS A 96 1.15 -9.16 -6.79
N LYS A 97 0.42 -8.09 -7.07
CA LYS A 97 0.83 -7.10 -8.07
C LYS A 97 2.14 -6.41 -7.68
N ALA A 98 2.26 -5.94 -6.44
CA ALA A 98 3.47 -5.28 -5.94
C ALA A 98 4.69 -6.22 -5.92
N LYS A 99 4.46 -7.51 -5.67
CA LYS A 99 5.46 -8.56 -5.69
C LYS A 99 5.93 -8.86 -7.12
N SER A 100 4.99 -8.99 -8.06
CA SER A 100 5.27 -9.17 -9.49
C SER A 100 6.00 -7.98 -10.11
N GLU A 101 5.61 -6.75 -9.78
CA GLU A 101 6.30 -5.54 -10.25
C GLU A 101 7.76 -5.43 -9.76
N ARG A 102 8.12 -6.16 -8.71
CA ARG A 102 9.48 -6.20 -8.12
C ARG A 102 10.21 -7.53 -8.36
N ASN A 103 9.63 -8.45 -9.12
CA ASN A 103 10.16 -9.79 -9.37
C ASN A 103 10.54 -10.57 -8.09
N LEU A 104 9.76 -10.41 -7.02
CA LEU A 104 10.03 -11.06 -5.73
C LEU A 104 9.35 -12.44 -5.64
N SER A 105 10.05 -13.44 -5.11
CA SER A 105 9.49 -14.75 -4.75
C SER A 105 8.81 -14.72 -3.36
N THR A 106 8.03 -15.76 -3.04
CA THR A 106 7.42 -15.91 -1.70
C THR A 106 8.49 -16.12 -0.63
N GLU A 107 9.56 -16.81 -1.00
CA GLU A 107 10.71 -17.09 -0.14
C GLU A 107 11.47 -15.80 0.21
N ASP A 108 11.61 -14.88 -0.76
CA ASP A 108 12.23 -13.56 -0.54
C ASP A 108 11.49 -12.73 0.52
N CYS A 109 10.17 -12.91 0.64
CA CYS A 109 9.37 -12.20 1.64
C CYS A 109 9.63 -12.69 3.07
N THR A 110 10.21 -13.89 3.24
CA THR A 110 10.49 -14.51 4.54
C THR A 110 11.94 -14.35 4.98
N ASN A 111 12.86 -14.05 4.06
CA ASN A 111 14.29 -13.89 4.34
C ASN A 111 14.59 -12.57 5.06
N ARG A 112 15.34 -12.62 6.17
CA ARG A 112 15.77 -11.44 6.97
C ARG A 112 17.12 -10.88 6.54
N THR A 113 17.87 -11.63 5.75
CA THR A 113 19.20 -11.32 5.26
C THR A 113 19.10 -10.48 4.00
N GLY A 114 19.36 -9.19 4.15
CA GLY A 114 20.00 -8.39 3.11
C GLY A 114 21.50 -8.38 3.34
#